data_AF-A0A0D3IJJ9-F1
#
_entry.id   AF-A0A0D3IJJ9-F1
#
_cell.length_a   1.000
_cell.length_b   1.000
_cell.length_c   1.000
_cell.angle_alpha   90.00
_cell.angle_beta   90.00
_cell.angle_gamma   90.00
#
_symmetry.space_group_name_H-M   'P 1'
#
loop_
_entity.id
_entity.type
_entity.pdbx_description
1 polymer ?
#
loop_
_entity_poly.entity_id
_entity_poly.type
_entity_poly.pdbx_seq_one_letter_code
_entity_poly.pdbx_strand_id
1 'polypeptide(L)'
;MGHLTTLTILALLATRGHAANPWEQDAEADAMAELMREHNTDKGTYGINMMPRAGAHYHSMYASILAPYRHRTGLVMAEVGANQGDSLNTWVKYFGDSLKKIFGLRYGISDSMMHPCEGAHCSKIKIIDSDQSKLSELRKFVRESLGSETIPRAEHALSLAKGQAKPGPSRYDIIIDDGSHVPKHMLLTFRHLWPYVRPGGMYVIEDIGFSYVDAPSKIYGYQLGDGGIGQPPPGNLVEKFKQVADLVSRQWCQPLANYTVFTPEVDRSIWSVQFLSGAIVVHKQSLGQATLITHVRKVAMKSVTPKMYAGGSLKAWRLKLDAEQRDW
;
A
#
# COMPACT_ATOMS: atom_id res chain seq x y z
N MET A 1 -32.16 -5.37 -61.07
CA MET A 1 -30.86 -5.28 -61.77
C MET A 1 -30.43 -3.83 -61.66
N GLY A 2 -29.36 -3.41 -61.01
CA GLY A 2 -28.27 -4.05 -60.29
C GLY A 2 -27.20 -2.97 -60.23
N HIS A 3 -26.98 -2.32 -59.09
CA HIS A 3 -25.84 -1.45 -58.81
C HIS A 3 -25.77 -1.14 -57.31
N LEU A 4 -24.80 -1.74 -56.63
CA LEU A 4 -24.14 -1.14 -55.47
C LEU A 4 -22.69 -1.60 -55.48
N THR A 5 -21.83 -0.65 -55.79
CA THR A 5 -20.39 -0.76 -55.97
C THR A 5 -19.66 -0.46 -54.66
N THR A 6 -18.73 -1.36 -54.33
CA THR A 6 -17.42 -1.11 -53.68
C THR A 6 -17.40 -0.73 -52.19
N LEU A 7 -17.31 -1.74 -51.32
CA LEU A 7 -16.62 -1.62 -50.04
C LEU A 7 -15.20 -2.21 -50.20
N THR A 8 -14.20 -1.33 -50.24
CA THR A 8 -12.78 -1.70 -50.27
C THR A 8 -12.37 -2.16 -48.88
N ILE A 9 -12.40 -3.47 -48.61
CA ILE A 9 -11.68 -4.05 -47.46
C ILE A 9 -10.22 -4.15 -47.88
N LEU A 10 -9.41 -3.19 -47.43
CA LEU A 10 -7.97 -3.25 -47.55
C LEU A 10 -7.46 -4.32 -46.56
N ALA A 11 -7.29 -5.53 -47.04
CA ALA A 11 -6.47 -6.53 -46.40
C ALA A 11 -5.00 -6.23 -46.72
N LEU A 12 -4.23 -5.75 -45.74
CA LEU A 12 -2.78 -5.82 -45.78
C LEU A 12 -2.23 -6.37 -44.46
N LEU A 13 -1.97 -7.68 -44.51
CA LEU A 13 -0.77 -8.35 -43.99
C LEU A 13 -0.40 -8.09 -42.51
N ALA A 14 -1.14 -8.72 -41.60
CA ALA A 14 -0.53 -9.21 -40.37
C ALA A 14 0.25 -10.49 -40.70
N THR A 15 1.58 -10.38 -40.71
CA THR A 15 2.49 -11.51 -40.74
C THR A 15 2.15 -12.49 -39.61
N ARG A 16 2.11 -13.78 -39.94
CA ARG A 16 1.95 -14.90 -39.00
C ARG A 16 2.96 -14.79 -37.84
N GLY A 17 2.49 -14.30 -36.71
CA GLY A 17 3.01 -14.58 -35.37
C GLY A 17 1.83 -15.05 -34.55
N HIS A 18 2.01 -16.09 -33.73
CA HIS A 18 0.94 -16.76 -32.99
C HIS A 18 -0.08 -15.79 -32.38
N ALA A 19 -1.37 -16.06 -32.58
CA ALA A 19 -2.44 -15.36 -31.87
C ALA A 19 -2.22 -15.60 -30.37
N ALA A 20 -1.73 -14.60 -29.65
CA ALA A 20 -1.55 -14.66 -28.21
C ALA A 20 -2.91 -14.88 -27.55
N ASN A 21 -2.93 -15.75 -26.54
CA ASN A 21 -4.13 -16.06 -25.77
C ASN A 21 -4.66 -14.77 -25.10
N PRO A 22 -5.95 -14.43 -25.22
CA PRO A 22 -6.54 -13.25 -24.58
C PRO A 22 -6.43 -13.25 -23.04
N TRP A 23 -6.18 -14.41 -22.42
CA TRP A 23 -5.94 -14.55 -20.98
C TRP A 23 -4.45 -14.42 -20.58
N GLU A 24 -3.54 -14.29 -21.55
CA GLU A 24 -2.08 -14.21 -21.31
C GLU A 24 -1.51 -12.80 -21.49
N GLN A 25 -2.23 -11.86 -22.10
CA GLN A 25 -1.74 -10.50 -22.34
C GLN A 25 -2.40 -9.49 -21.40
N ASP A 26 -1.65 -9.05 -20.39
CA ASP A 26 -1.97 -7.87 -19.59
C ASP A 26 -1.03 -6.73 -20.00
N ALA A 27 -1.48 -5.93 -20.97
CA ALA A 27 -0.68 -4.85 -21.54
C ALA A 27 -0.25 -3.80 -20.50
N GLU A 28 -1.00 -3.62 -19.41
CA GLU A 28 -0.61 -2.72 -18.32
C GLU A 28 0.48 -3.34 -17.45
N ALA A 29 0.39 -4.64 -17.16
CA ALA A 29 1.45 -5.37 -16.48
C ALA A 29 2.74 -5.41 -17.31
N ASP A 30 2.65 -5.63 -18.61
CA ASP A 30 3.80 -5.63 -19.53
C ASP A 30 4.47 -4.25 -19.60
N ALA A 31 3.67 -3.18 -19.71
CA ALA A 31 4.20 -1.81 -19.69
C ALA A 31 4.84 -1.45 -18.34
N MET A 32 4.28 -1.91 -17.23
CA MET A 32 4.86 -1.74 -15.91
C MET A 32 6.18 -2.53 -15.77
N ALA A 33 6.23 -3.75 -16.29
CA ALA A 33 7.43 -4.59 -16.26
C ALA A 33 8.58 -3.93 -17.02
N GLU A 34 8.30 -3.38 -18.21
CA GLU A 34 9.28 -2.67 -19.02
C GLU A 34 9.76 -1.41 -18.30
N LEU A 35 8.86 -0.63 -17.72
CA LEU A 35 9.21 0.56 -16.95
C LEU A 35 10.13 0.25 -15.75
N MET A 36 9.83 -0.83 -15.03
CA MET A 36 10.64 -1.30 -13.90
C MET A 36 12.03 -1.77 -14.37
N ARG A 37 12.10 -2.43 -15.53
CA ARG A 37 13.35 -2.87 -16.16
C ARG A 37 14.22 -1.69 -16.56
N GLU A 38 13.64 -0.65 -17.19
CA GLU A 38 14.34 0.58 -17.59
C GLU A 38 15.06 1.26 -16.42
N HIS A 39 14.45 1.27 -15.25
CA HIS A 39 14.99 1.88 -14.04
C HIS A 39 15.75 0.89 -13.15
N ASN A 40 15.92 -0.36 -13.60
CA ASN A 40 16.62 -1.42 -12.88
C ASN A 40 16.12 -1.70 -11.45
N THR A 41 14.87 -1.37 -11.15
CA THR A 41 14.27 -1.67 -9.85
C THR A 41 14.04 -3.17 -9.72
N ASP A 42 14.20 -3.69 -8.51
CA ASP A 42 13.94 -5.09 -8.15
C ASP A 42 12.45 -5.42 -7.99
N LYS A 43 11.56 -4.49 -8.29
CA LYS A 43 10.10 -4.74 -8.36
C LYS A 43 9.70 -5.49 -9.64
N GLY A 44 10.53 -5.40 -10.68
CA GLY A 44 10.31 -6.02 -11.99
C GLY A 44 10.94 -7.41 -12.12
N THR A 45 10.37 -8.24 -13.00
CA THR A 45 10.82 -9.62 -13.24
C THR A 45 12.25 -9.70 -13.79
N TYR A 46 12.67 -8.71 -14.56
CA TYR A 46 13.96 -8.71 -15.25
C TYR A 46 14.75 -7.45 -14.94
N GLY A 47 16.07 -7.58 -14.77
CA GLY A 47 16.99 -6.43 -14.77
C GLY A 47 17.27 -5.90 -16.17
N ILE A 48 18.07 -4.82 -16.27
CA ILE A 48 18.44 -4.19 -17.55
C ILE A 48 19.02 -5.20 -18.56
N ASN A 49 19.77 -6.20 -18.07
CA ASN A 49 20.42 -7.24 -18.87
C ASN A 49 19.53 -8.45 -19.19
N MET A 50 18.21 -8.36 -18.97
CA MET A 50 17.24 -9.46 -19.13
C MET A 50 17.51 -10.68 -18.24
N MET A 51 18.35 -10.55 -17.21
CA MET A 51 18.51 -11.60 -16.22
C MET A 51 17.28 -11.61 -15.29
N PRO A 52 16.68 -12.79 -15.04
CA PRO A 52 15.57 -12.91 -14.10
C PRO A 52 16.02 -12.49 -12.69
N ARG A 53 15.15 -11.76 -11.99
CA ARG A 53 15.34 -11.41 -10.58
C ARG A 53 14.58 -12.40 -9.70
N ALA A 54 15.24 -12.89 -8.65
CA ALA A 54 14.60 -13.76 -7.67
C ALA A 54 13.60 -12.96 -6.83
N GLY A 55 12.38 -13.47 -6.66
CA GLY A 55 11.36 -12.87 -5.78
C GLY A 55 10.60 -11.67 -6.33
N ALA A 56 10.98 -11.16 -7.51
CA ALA A 56 10.54 -9.89 -8.04
C ALA A 56 9.45 -10.02 -9.13
N HIS A 57 8.17 -10.02 -8.75
CA HIS A 57 7.05 -10.06 -9.71
C HIS A 57 5.94 -9.07 -9.35
N TYR A 58 6.33 -7.89 -8.87
CA TYR A 58 5.37 -6.89 -8.41
C TYR A 58 4.78 -6.04 -9.53
N HIS A 59 5.33 -6.08 -10.75
CA HIS A 59 4.79 -5.36 -11.91
C HIS A 59 3.29 -5.62 -12.15
N SER A 60 2.82 -6.88 -12.19
CA SER A 60 1.39 -7.18 -12.39
C SER A 60 0.52 -6.69 -11.24
N MET A 61 1.01 -6.83 -10.00
CA MET A 61 0.34 -6.27 -8.82
C MET A 61 0.22 -4.76 -8.94
N TYR A 62 1.33 -4.07 -9.20
CA TYR A 62 1.39 -2.61 -9.24
C TYR A 62 0.58 -2.04 -10.41
N ALA A 63 0.60 -2.68 -11.58
CA ALA A 63 -0.27 -2.33 -12.70
C ALA A 63 -1.74 -2.33 -12.27
N SER A 64 -2.18 -3.37 -11.57
CA SER A 64 -3.56 -3.50 -11.10
C SER A 64 -3.92 -2.47 -10.01
N ILE A 65 -3.13 -2.36 -8.94
CA ILE A 65 -3.50 -1.53 -7.79
C ILE A 65 -3.28 -0.03 -8.03
N LEU A 66 -2.31 0.35 -8.88
CA LEU A 66 -2.01 1.77 -9.15
C LEU A 66 -2.82 2.35 -10.32
N ALA A 67 -3.39 1.52 -11.21
CA ALA A 67 -4.19 1.99 -12.35
C ALA A 67 -5.29 3.01 -11.94
N PRO A 68 -6.06 2.84 -10.85
CA PRO A 68 -7.07 3.83 -10.42
C PRO A 68 -6.50 5.20 -10.00
N TYR A 69 -5.19 5.32 -9.82
CA TYR A 69 -4.49 6.53 -9.39
C TYR A 69 -3.69 7.19 -10.51
N ARG A 70 -3.42 6.49 -11.62
CA ARG A 70 -2.52 6.92 -12.70
C ARG A 70 -2.81 8.33 -13.23
N HIS A 71 -4.09 8.68 -13.33
CA HIS A 71 -4.55 9.97 -13.87
C HIS A 71 -5.10 10.93 -12.81
N ARG A 72 -4.92 10.63 -11.51
CA ARG A 72 -5.34 11.53 -10.43
C ARG A 72 -4.34 12.67 -10.28
N THR A 73 -4.76 13.88 -10.61
CA THR A 73 -3.92 15.07 -10.49
C THR A 73 -3.58 15.38 -9.03
N GLY A 74 -2.32 15.69 -8.75
CA GLY A 74 -1.90 16.15 -7.44
C GLY A 74 -1.53 15.03 -6.46
N LEU A 75 -1.21 13.84 -6.97
CA LEU A 75 -0.89 12.65 -6.19
C LEU A 75 0.35 12.87 -5.31
N VAL A 76 0.26 12.52 -4.03
CA VAL A 76 1.39 12.57 -3.10
C VAL A 76 1.72 11.15 -2.65
N MET A 77 2.95 10.71 -2.89
CA MET A 77 3.40 9.36 -2.56
C MET A 77 4.49 9.36 -1.49
N ALA A 78 4.58 8.28 -0.72
CA ALA A 78 5.76 7.97 0.08
C ALA A 78 6.20 6.53 -0.14
N GLU A 79 7.50 6.29 -0.08
CA GLU A 79 8.11 4.97 -0.09
C GLU A 79 9.07 4.85 1.10
N VAL A 80 8.78 3.89 1.99
CA VAL A 80 9.69 3.50 3.06
C VAL A 80 10.65 2.49 2.48
N GLY A 81 11.94 2.82 2.40
CA GLY A 81 12.92 2.02 1.66
C GLY A 81 13.25 2.61 0.30
N ALA A 82 13.97 3.73 0.29
CA ALA A 82 14.37 4.39 -0.96
C ALA A 82 15.65 3.82 -1.58
N ASN A 83 16.45 3.05 -0.82
CA ASN A 83 17.76 2.54 -1.21
C ASN A 83 18.56 3.53 -2.10
N GLN A 84 18.85 3.16 -3.36
CA GLN A 84 19.56 3.99 -4.36
C GLN A 84 18.62 4.78 -5.29
N GLY A 85 17.31 4.75 -5.07
CA GLY A 85 16.32 5.61 -5.75
C GLY A 85 15.65 5.03 -7.01
N ASP A 86 15.97 3.78 -7.39
CA ASP A 86 15.49 3.16 -8.63
C ASP A 86 13.95 3.12 -8.74
N SER A 87 13.27 2.71 -7.66
CA SER A 87 11.81 2.69 -7.60
C SER A 87 11.21 4.09 -7.61
N LEU A 88 11.83 5.05 -6.92
CA LEU A 88 11.38 6.45 -6.95
C LEU A 88 11.37 7.01 -8.37
N ASN A 89 12.41 6.71 -9.15
CA ASN A 89 12.51 7.11 -10.55
C ASN A 89 11.42 6.43 -11.40
N THR A 90 11.17 5.14 -11.15
CA THR A 90 10.08 4.36 -11.76
C THR A 90 8.73 5.05 -11.53
N TRP A 91 8.40 5.43 -10.28
CA TRP A 91 7.13 6.06 -9.94
C TRP A 91 6.97 7.47 -10.50
N VAL A 92 8.06 8.25 -10.54
CA VAL A 92 8.06 9.57 -11.20
C VAL A 92 7.69 9.45 -12.68
N LYS A 93 8.25 8.46 -13.37
CA LYS A 93 7.93 8.20 -14.77
C LYS A 93 6.51 7.65 -14.95
N TYR A 94 6.07 6.73 -14.10
CA TYR A 94 4.74 6.11 -14.18
C TYR A 94 3.61 7.14 -14.04
N PHE A 95 3.70 8.03 -13.06
CA PHE A 95 2.66 9.00 -12.76
C PHE A 95 2.84 10.34 -13.48
N GLY A 96 4.05 10.70 -13.91
CA GLY A 96 4.33 11.90 -14.70
C GLY A 96 3.70 13.16 -14.12
N ASP A 97 2.84 13.81 -14.89
CA ASP A 97 2.11 15.04 -14.50
C ASP A 97 1.13 14.84 -13.34
N SER A 98 0.55 13.65 -13.18
CA SER A 98 -0.36 13.34 -12.08
C SER A 98 0.34 13.43 -10.72
N LEU A 99 1.63 13.10 -10.68
CA LEU A 99 2.43 13.17 -9.45
C LEU A 99 2.66 14.62 -9.04
N LYS A 100 2.37 14.96 -7.79
CA LYS A 100 2.78 16.23 -7.17
C LYS A 100 4.15 16.11 -6.52
N LYS A 101 4.33 15.08 -5.71
CA LYS A 101 5.56 14.85 -4.92
C LYS A 101 5.64 13.37 -4.54
N ILE A 102 6.85 12.82 -4.51
CA ILE A 102 7.14 11.53 -3.90
C ILE A 102 8.25 11.71 -2.85
N PHE A 103 8.06 11.09 -1.69
CA PHE A 103 9.00 11.11 -0.57
C PHE A 103 9.62 9.73 -0.35
N GLY A 104 10.94 9.62 -0.42
CA GLY A 104 11.66 8.37 -0.12
C GLY A 104 12.31 8.43 1.26
N LEU A 105 12.03 7.45 2.12
CA LEU A 105 12.76 7.26 3.37
C LEU A 105 14.01 6.42 3.07
N ARG A 106 15.20 7.00 3.24
CA ARG A 106 16.48 6.34 2.98
C ARG A 106 17.21 6.05 4.30
N TYR A 107 17.79 4.86 4.40
CA TYR A 107 18.57 4.45 5.58
C TYR A 107 19.93 3.91 5.15
N GLY A 108 21.01 4.46 5.71
CA GLY A 108 22.37 3.92 5.56
C GLY A 108 22.99 4.05 4.16
N ILE A 109 22.39 4.81 3.24
CA ILE A 109 22.89 5.06 1.88
C ILE A 109 23.28 6.54 1.76
N SER A 110 24.46 6.84 1.23
CA SER A 110 24.94 8.20 0.99
C SER A 110 24.44 8.76 -0.34
N ASP A 111 24.42 10.08 -0.48
CA ASP A 111 24.03 10.76 -1.73
C ASP A 111 24.86 10.31 -2.94
N SER A 112 26.14 10.00 -2.74
CA SER A 112 27.04 9.53 -3.80
C SER A 112 26.67 8.16 -4.37
N MET A 113 25.84 7.38 -3.68
CA MET A 113 25.37 6.06 -4.12
C MET A 113 23.99 6.14 -4.79
N MET A 114 23.36 7.31 -4.84
CA MET A 114 22.06 7.47 -5.47
C MET A 114 22.17 7.39 -6.99
N HIS A 115 21.31 6.59 -7.62
CA HIS A 115 21.15 6.63 -9.06
C HIS A 115 20.43 7.93 -9.46
N PRO A 116 20.98 8.69 -10.42
CA PRO A 116 20.40 9.96 -10.81
C PRO A 116 19.03 9.76 -11.45
N CYS A 117 18.10 10.65 -11.15
CA CYS A 117 16.86 10.77 -11.89
C CYS A 117 17.08 11.69 -13.10
N GLU A 118 16.81 11.19 -14.30
CA GLU A 118 16.93 11.95 -15.54
C GLU A 118 15.57 12.30 -16.14
N GLY A 119 15.43 13.54 -16.63
CA GLY A 119 14.27 13.99 -17.38
C GLY A 119 13.22 14.77 -16.56
N ALA A 120 12.01 14.83 -17.12
CA ALA A 120 10.93 15.61 -16.55
C ALA A 120 10.51 15.06 -15.18
N HIS A 121 10.05 15.97 -14.30
CA HIS A 121 9.47 15.64 -13.00
C HIS A 121 10.42 15.09 -11.92
N CYS A 122 11.72 14.93 -12.17
CA CYS A 122 12.69 14.48 -11.15
C CYS A 122 12.75 15.40 -9.92
N SER A 123 12.49 16.69 -10.07
CA SER A 123 12.36 17.65 -8.95
C SER A 123 11.19 17.32 -7.99
N LYS A 124 10.29 16.41 -8.37
CA LYS A 124 9.20 15.92 -7.53
C LYS A 124 9.67 14.89 -6.49
N ILE A 125 10.86 14.33 -6.63
CA ILE A 125 11.46 13.46 -5.60
C ILE A 125 11.95 14.32 -4.42
N LYS A 126 11.76 13.82 -3.21
CA LYS A 126 12.48 14.29 -2.02
C LYS A 126 12.89 13.08 -1.19
N ILE A 127 14.20 12.93 -0.98
CA ILE A 127 14.76 11.88 -0.12
C ILE A 127 14.91 12.45 1.28
N ILE A 128 14.60 11.65 2.28
CA ILE A 128 14.71 11.99 3.70
C ILE A 128 15.45 10.84 4.39
N ASP A 129 16.62 11.14 4.94
CA ASP A 129 17.39 10.17 5.72
C ASP A 129 16.72 9.91 7.07
N SER A 130 16.36 8.66 7.33
CA SER A 130 15.62 8.26 8.51
C SER A 130 15.68 6.74 8.71
N ASP A 131 15.43 6.28 9.93
CA ASP A 131 15.43 4.87 10.32
C ASP A 131 14.02 4.42 10.69
N GLN A 132 13.44 3.53 9.88
CA GLN A 132 12.06 3.09 10.09
C GLN A 132 11.86 2.29 11.39
N SER A 133 12.93 1.78 12.00
CA SER A 133 12.87 1.04 13.27
C SER A 133 12.65 1.94 14.47
N LYS A 134 12.75 3.27 14.30
CA LYS A 134 12.70 4.27 15.38
C LYS A 134 11.52 5.20 15.20
N LEU A 135 10.61 5.22 16.18
CA LEU A 135 9.45 6.12 16.18
C LEU A 135 9.83 7.61 16.04
N SER A 136 10.94 8.04 16.64
CA SER A 136 11.42 9.43 16.52
C SER A 136 11.80 9.81 15.08
N GLU A 137 12.36 8.87 14.34
CA GLU A 137 12.77 9.05 12.95
C GLU A 137 11.55 8.97 12.01
N LEU A 138 10.57 8.12 12.28
CA LEU A 138 9.30 8.15 11.56
C LEU A 138 8.54 9.48 11.75
N ARG A 139 8.57 10.03 12.97
CA ARG A 139 8.04 11.38 13.24
C ARG A 139 8.79 12.45 12.44
N LYS A 140 10.12 12.37 12.40
CA LYS A 140 10.96 13.25 11.57
C LYS A 140 10.57 13.14 10.09
N PHE A 141 10.43 11.93 9.57
CA PHE A 141 10.01 11.69 8.18
C PHE A 141 8.69 12.39 7.87
N VAL A 142 7.68 12.26 8.74
CA VAL A 142 6.39 12.95 8.61
C VAL A 142 6.54 14.48 8.62
N ARG A 143 7.31 15.04 9.56
CA ARG A 143 7.55 16.50 9.61
C ARG A 143 8.16 17.01 8.33
N GLU A 144 9.19 16.33 7.82
CA GLU A 144 9.94 16.81 6.66
C GLU A 144 9.22 16.59 5.33
N SER A 145 8.35 15.59 5.24
CA SER A 145 7.54 15.31 4.04
C SER A 145 6.27 16.15 3.99
N LEU A 146 5.51 16.21 5.09
CA LEU A 146 4.19 16.84 5.12
C LEU A 146 4.18 18.24 5.75
N GLY A 147 5.29 18.66 6.37
CA GLY A 147 5.44 19.94 7.05
C GLY A 147 4.86 19.98 8.47
N SER A 148 4.19 18.90 8.93
CA SER A 148 3.61 18.80 10.26
C SER A 148 3.33 17.36 10.66
N GLU A 149 3.56 17.04 11.94
CA GLU A 149 3.12 15.80 12.60
C GLU A 149 1.67 15.84 13.08
N THR A 150 0.96 16.95 12.88
CA THR A 150 -0.41 17.05 13.36
C THR A 150 -1.29 16.12 12.53
N ILE A 151 -1.71 14.99 13.11
CA ILE A 151 -2.67 14.09 12.48
C ILE A 151 -3.95 14.89 12.26
N PRO A 152 -4.39 15.10 11.00
CA PRO A 152 -5.57 15.90 10.77
C PRO A 152 -6.79 15.15 11.27
N ARG A 153 -7.54 15.74 12.21
CA ARG A 153 -8.79 15.13 12.70
C ARG A 153 -9.73 14.83 11.52
N ALA A 154 -10.44 13.70 11.58
CA ALA A 154 -11.43 13.32 10.58
C ALA A 154 -12.50 14.40 10.34
N GLU A 155 -12.80 15.21 11.37
CA GLU A 155 -13.70 16.36 11.29
C GLU A 155 -13.24 17.44 10.31
N HIS A 156 -11.92 17.63 10.12
CA HIS A 156 -11.40 18.54 9.09
C HIS A 156 -11.72 18.03 7.68
N ALA A 157 -11.71 16.70 7.46
CA ALA A 157 -12.04 16.11 6.16
C ALA A 157 -13.54 16.26 5.81
N LEU A 158 -14.43 16.29 6.82
CA LEU A 158 -15.84 16.62 6.64
C LEU A 158 -16.08 18.12 6.37
N SER A 159 -15.23 19.02 6.87
CA SER A 159 -15.34 20.46 6.57
C SER A 159 -15.05 20.78 5.09
N LEU A 160 -14.16 20.01 4.45
CA LEU A 160 -13.87 20.11 3.01
C LEU A 160 -15.09 19.74 2.15
N ALA A 161 -15.94 18.81 2.62
CA ALA A 161 -17.19 18.44 1.95
C ALA A 161 -18.28 19.54 2.05
N LYS A 162 -18.09 20.57 2.87
CA LYS A 162 -19.03 21.70 3.06
C LYS A 162 -18.58 23.00 2.37
N GLY A 163 -17.64 22.95 1.44
CA GLY A 163 -17.28 24.10 0.60
C GLY A 163 -16.48 25.22 1.30
N GLN A 164 -15.99 25.00 2.52
CA GLN A 164 -15.09 25.94 3.20
C GLN A 164 -13.63 25.52 2.98
N ALA A 165 -13.05 25.97 1.88
CA ALA A 165 -11.71 25.60 1.44
C ALA A 165 -10.62 26.38 2.20
N LYS A 166 -10.23 25.89 3.38
CA LYS A 166 -8.81 26.00 3.77
C LYS A 166 -8.09 24.78 3.20
N PRO A 167 -6.88 24.92 2.63
CA PRO A 167 -6.11 23.75 2.20
C PRO A 167 -5.95 22.84 3.41
N GLY A 168 -6.55 21.65 3.33
CA GLY A 168 -6.37 20.63 4.35
C GLY A 168 -4.88 20.27 4.45
N PRO A 169 -4.41 19.83 5.62
CA PRO A 169 -3.02 19.41 5.81
C PRO A 169 -2.60 18.35 4.79
N SER A 170 -1.34 18.44 4.36
CA SER A 170 -0.71 17.50 3.42
C SER A 170 -0.82 16.07 3.95
N ARG A 171 -1.07 15.13 3.03
CA ARG A 171 -1.29 13.71 3.31
C ARG A 171 -0.84 12.90 2.11
N TYR A 172 -0.59 11.61 2.30
CA TYR A 172 -0.21 10.68 1.24
C TYR A 172 -1.44 10.07 0.60
N ASP A 173 -1.47 9.97 -0.72
CA ASP A 173 -2.44 9.17 -1.46
C ASP A 173 -2.04 7.69 -1.46
N ILE A 174 -0.73 7.42 -1.55
CA ILE A 174 -0.15 6.08 -1.61
C ILE A 174 1.09 6.04 -0.72
N ILE A 175 1.21 5.00 0.10
CA ILE A 175 2.46 4.65 0.79
C ILE A 175 2.85 3.24 0.37
N ILE A 176 4.12 3.04 0.03
CA ILE A 176 4.73 1.73 -0.18
C ILE A 176 5.75 1.51 0.94
N ASP A 177 5.70 0.36 1.60
CA ASP A 177 6.67 -0.06 2.62
C ASP A 177 7.47 -1.24 2.09
N ASP A 178 8.65 -0.90 1.60
CA ASP A 178 9.67 -1.78 1.01
C ASP A 178 11.00 -1.57 1.73
N GLY A 179 10.91 -1.53 3.05
CA GLY A 179 11.98 -1.08 3.91
C GLY A 179 12.88 -2.20 4.42
N SER A 180 13.05 -2.30 5.74
CA SER A 180 13.92 -3.31 6.36
C SER A 180 13.42 -4.77 6.26
N HIS A 181 12.16 -4.96 5.87
CA HIS A 181 11.40 -6.23 5.89
C HIS A 181 11.29 -6.94 7.25
N VAL A 182 11.76 -6.32 8.33
CA VAL A 182 11.59 -6.85 9.69
C VAL A 182 10.12 -6.65 10.12
N PRO A 183 9.38 -7.72 10.45
CA PRO A 183 7.94 -7.63 10.75
C PRO A 183 7.59 -6.57 11.80
N LYS A 184 8.37 -6.49 12.88
CA LYS A 184 8.23 -5.47 13.93
C LYS A 184 8.33 -4.04 13.38
N HIS A 185 9.29 -3.76 12.51
CA HIS A 185 9.48 -2.44 11.94
C HIS A 185 8.32 -2.07 11.00
N MET A 186 7.82 -3.03 10.22
CA MET A 186 6.70 -2.81 9.29
C MET A 186 5.36 -2.60 10.02
N LEU A 187 5.18 -3.23 11.19
CA LEU A 187 4.05 -2.94 12.07
C LEU A 187 4.11 -1.51 12.64
N LEU A 188 5.31 -1.09 13.06
CA LEU A 188 5.57 0.26 13.56
C LEU A 188 5.30 1.33 12.49
N THR A 189 5.87 1.17 11.30
CA THR A 189 5.64 2.08 10.16
C THR A 189 4.17 2.15 9.78
N PHE A 190 3.48 1.01 9.65
CA PHE A 190 2.06 0.99 9.31
C PHE A 190 1.24 1.80 10.32
N ARG A 191 1.35 1.53 11.63
CA ARG A 191 0.58 2.29 12.63
C ARG A 191 0.93 3.76 12.66
N HIS A 192 2.19 4.12 12.44
CA HIS A 192 2.59 5.51 12.53
C HIS A 192 2.22 6.31 11.27
N LEU A 193 2.32 5.71 10.09
CA LEU A 193 2.12 6.40 8.81
C LEU A 193 0.68 6.28 8.29
N TRP A 194 -0.06 5.22 8.63
CA TRP A 194 -1.47 5.04 8.24
C TRP A 194 -2.38 6.25 8.56
N PRO A 195 -2.27 6.93 9.72
CA PRO A 195 -3.05 8.12 10.01
C PRO A 195 -2.91 9.22 8.96
N TYR A 196 -1.79 9.28 8.24
CA TYR A 196 -1.47 10.29 7.22
C TYR A 196 -1.87 9.88 5.80
N VAL A 197 -2.31 8.65 5.57
CA VAL A 197 -2.95 8.24 4.30
C VAL A 197 -4.26 9.01 4.12
N ARG A 198 -4.55 9.48 2.91
CA ARG A 198 -5.79 10.19 2.55
C ARG A 198 -6.97 9.21 2.55
N PRO A 199 -8.20 9.68 2.88
CA PRO A 199 -9.40 8.90 2.59
C PRO A 199 -9.43 8.47 1.11
N GLY A 200 -9.61 7.17 0.85
CA GLY A 200 -9.56 6.62 -0.51
C GLY A 200 -8.15 6.42 -1.08
N GLY A 201 -7.10 6.57 -0.26
CA GLY A 201 -5.73 6.18 -0.55
C GLY A 201 -5.40 4.75 -0.09
N MET A 202 -4.14 4.35 -0.24
CA MET A 202 -3.68 3.01 0.14
C MET A 202 -2.32 2.97 0.83
N TYR A 203 -2.05 1.84 1.48
CA TYR A 203 -0.75 1.46 2.04
C TYR A 203 -0.40 0.06 1.51
N VAL A 204 0.78 -0.09 0.93
CA VAL A 204 1.32 -1.36 0.40
C VAL A 204 2.49 -1.79 1.29
N ILE A 205 2.58 -3.08 1.59
CA ILE A 205 3.64 -3.70 2.37
C ILE A 205 4.26 -4.80 1.49
N GLU A 206 5.52 -4.66 1.09
CA GLU A 206 6.25 -5.63 0.26
C GLU A 206 7.00 -6.67 1.10
N ASP A 207 7.46 -7.74 0.47
CA ASP A 207 8.34 -8.77 1.02
C ASP A 207 7.87 -9.35 2.37
N ILE A 208 6.58 -9.60 2.50
CA ILE A 208 5.98 -10.16 3.73
C ILE A 208 6.48 -11.58 4.05
N GLY A 209 7.21 -12.21 3.11
CA GLY A 209 7.84 -13.53 3.28
C GLY A 209 8.76 -13.60 4.50
N PHE A 210 9.38 -12.48 4.91
CA PHE A 210 10.21 -12.41 6.10
C PHE A 210 9.42 -12.68 7.41
N SER A 211 8.08 -12.60 7.39
CA SER A 211 7.23 -13.04 8.51
C SER A 211 7.29 -14.56 8.77
N TYR A 212 7.84 -15.34 7.85
CA TYR A 212 7.94 -16.79 7.97
C TYR A 212 9.35 -17.27 8.34
N VAL A 213 10.27 -16.35 8.65
CA VAL A 213 11.62 -16.68 9.11
C VAL A 213 11.58 -17.00 10.61
N ASP A 214 11.63 -18.28 10.95
CA ASP A 214 11.59 -18.82 12.32
C ASP A 214 12.97 -19.28 12.84
N ALA A 215 13.99 -19.29 11.97
CA ALA A 215 15.38 -19.56 12.34
C ALA A 215 16.15 -18.25 12.54
N PRO A 216 17.07 -18.17 13.54
CA PRO A 216 17.92 -17.00 13.76
C PRO A 216 18.64 -16.57 12.49
N SER A 217 18.31 -15.39 11.97
CA SER A 217 18.78 -14.87 10.69
C SER A 217 19.04 -13.37 10.76
N LYS A 218 19.64 -12.78 9.72
CA LYS A 218 19.83 -11.32 9.64
C LYS A 218 19.48 -10.78 8.27
N ILE A 219 18.92 -9.57 8.24
CA ILE A 219 18.70 -8.79 7.03
C ILE A 219 19.06 -7.33 7.28
N TYR A 220 19.87 -6.75 6.39
CA TYR A 220 20.36 -5.36 6.50
C TYR A 220 20.92 -4.98 7.90
N GLY A 221 21.52 -5.95 8.59
CA GLY A 221 22.06 -5.78 9.95
C GLY A 221 21.05 -5.98 11.09
N TYR A 222 19.76 -6.12 10.79
CA TYR A 222 18.72 -6.42 11.77
C TYR A 222 18.53 -7.91 11.99
N GLN A 223 18.16 -8.29 13.21
CA GLN A 223 17.92 -9.68 13.59
C GLN A 223 16.50 -10.12 13.19
N LEU A 224 16.39 -11.36 12.72
CA LEU A 224 15.16 -12.09 12.44
C LEU A 224 15.19 -13.45 13.15
N GLY A 225 14.04 -14.14 13.17
CA GLY A 225 13.91 -15.51 13.66
C GLY A 225 12.79 -15.74 14.66
N ASP A 226 11.96 -14.73 14.92
CA ASP A 226 10.76 -14.83 15.77
C ASP A 226 9.46 -14.94 14.95
N GLY A 227 9.58 -15.09 13.63
CA GLY A 227 8.47 -15.33 12.72
C GLY A 227 8.08 -16.82 12.65
N GLY A 228 7.32 -17.18 11.61
CA GLY A 228 6.83 -18.54 11.38
C GLY A 228 5.31 -18.60 11.29
N ILE A 229 4.78 -19.64 10.64
CA ILE A 229 3.33 -19.79 10.42
C ILE A 229 2.61 -19.89 11.76
N GLY A 230 1.62 -19.00 11.99
CA GLY A 230 0.84 -18.97 13.22
C GLY A 230 1.53 -18.30 14.42
N GLN A 231 2.79 -17.86 14.29
CA GLN A 231 3.45 -17.11 15.36
C GLN A 231 2.78 -15.74 15.56
N PRO A 232 2.59 -15.30 16.81
CA PRO A 232 1.92 -14.04 17.06
C PRO A 232 2.82 -12.83 16.70
N PRO A 233 2.22 -11.65 16.50
CA PRO A 233 2.96 -10.39 16.45
C PRO A 233 3.81 -10.15 17.72
N PRO A 234 4.95 -9.44 17.63
CA PRO A 234 5.41 -8.68 16.47
C PRO A 234 6.20 -9.50 15.44
N GLY A 235 6.60 -10.73 15.73
CA GLY A 235 7.47 -11.54 14.87
C GLY A 235 6.83 -11.95 13.54
N ASN A 236 5.50 -11.89 13.44
CA ASN A 236 4.78 -12.17 12.20
C ASN A 236 3.74 -11.08 11.91
N LEU A 237 4.01 -10.25 10.89
CA LEU A 237 3.09 -9.19 10.49
C LEU A 237 1.89 -9.74 9.70
N VAL A 238 2.05 -10.86 8.99
CA VAL A 238 0.97 -11.50 8.23
C VAL A 238 -0.14 -11.96 9.17
N GLU A 239 0.22 -12.59 10.29
CA GLU A 239 -0.74 -12.97 11.33
C GLU A 239 -1.45 -11.75 11.93
N LYS A 240 -0.77 -10.60 12.02
CA LYS A 240 -1.45 -9.34 12.41
C LYS A 240 -2.48 -8.92 11.38
N PHE A 241 -2.11 -8.90 10.09
CA PHE A 241 -3.02 -8.46 9.04
C PHE A 241 -4.14 -9.46 8.75
N LYS A 242 -3.98 -10.76 9.08
CA LYS A 242 -5.11 -11.71 9.03
C LYS A 242 -6.24 -11.27 9.96
N GLN A 243 -5.93 -10.67 11.10
CA GLN A 243 -6.92 -10.10 12.03
C GLN A 243 -7.64 -8.89 11.42
N VAL A 244 -7.03 -8.20 10.46
CA VAL A 244 -7.67 -7.09 9.73
C VAL A 244 -8.78 -7.62 8.81
N ALA A 245 -8.70 -8.86 8.33
CA ALA A 245 -9.78 -9.48 7.56
C ALA A 245 -11.08 -9.60 8.40
N ASP A 246 -10.94 -9.97 9.68
CA ASP A 246 -12.06 -9.98 10.63
C ASP A 246 -12.59 -8.57 10.89
N LEU A 247 -11.68 -7.59 11.02
CA LEU A 247 -12.03 -6.18 11.24
C LEU A 247 -12.90 -5.62 10.10
N VAL A 248 -12.50 -5.79 8.84
CA VAL A 248 -13.24 -5.25 7.69
C VAL A 248 -14.58 -5.97 7.50
N SER A 249 -14.64 -7.27 7.81
CA SER A 249 -15.86 -8.08 7.73
C SER A 249 -16.86 -7.74 8.84
N ARG A 250 -16.36 -7.43 10.05
CA ARG A 250 -17.19 -7.01 11.20
C ARG A 250 -18.02 -5.78 10.88
N GLN A 251 -17.47 -4.84 10.11
CA GLN A 251 -18.04 -3.51 9.89
C GLN A 251 -19.53 -3.53 9.53
N TRP A 252 -19.96 -4.51 8.74
CA TRP A 252 -21.31 -4.63 8.20
C TRP A 252 -22.20 -5.55 9.01
N CYS A 253 -21.70 -6.73 9.35
CA CYS A 253 -22.51 -7.75 10.00
C CYS A 253 -22.66 -7.50 11.50
N GLN A 254 -21.62 -6.93 12.12
CA GLN A 254 -21.46 -6.95 13.57
C GLN A 254 -20.80 -5.66 14.09
N PRO A 255 -21.37 -4.48 13.77
CA PRO A 255 -20.75 -3.19 14.08
C PRO A 255 -20.59 -2.90 15.59
N LEU A 256 -21.23 -3.69 16.46
CA LEU A 256 -21.18 -3.59 17.92
C LEU A 256 -20.10 -4.45 18.58
N ALA A 257 -19.44 -5.35 17.83
CA ALA A 257 -18.36 -6.16 18.40
C ALA A 257 -17.19 -5.25 18.80
N ASN A 258 -16.95 -5.12 20.10
CA ASN A 258 -15.90 -4.26 20.63
C ASN A 258 -14.58 -5.03 20.76
N TYR A 259 -13.68 -4.86 19.79
CA TYR A 259 -12.29 -5.34 19.81
C TYR A 259 -11.41 -4.47 18.91
N THR A 260 -10.11 -4.45 19.16
CA THR A 260 -9.15 -3.57 18.46
C THR A 260 -7.92 -4.36 18.02
N VAL A 261 -7.65 -4.34 16.72
CA VAL A 261 -6.47 -4.95 16.09
C VAL A 261 -5.27 -4.03 16.25
N PHE A 262 -5.34 -2.77 15.78
CA PHE A 262 -4.29 -1.76 15.95
C PHE A 262 -4.67 -0.71 16.99
N THR A 263 -5.55 0.21 16.59
CA THR A 263 -6.13 1.27 17.44
C THR A 263 -7.56 1.55 16.94
N PRO A 264 -8.47 2.07 17.77
CA PRO A 264 -9.83 2.38 17.30
C PRO A 264 -9.86 3.30 16.07
N GLU A 265 -8.93 4.24 15.97
CA GLU A 265 -8.81 5.19 14.88
C GLU A 265 -8.33 4.53 13.58
N VAL A 266 -7.26 3.73 13.66
CA VAL A 266 -6.74 2.96 12.52
C VAL A 266 -7.82 2.00 12.04
N ASP A 267 -8.33 1.16 12.96
CA ASP A 267 -9.25 0.08 12.67
C ASP A 267 -10.53 0.57 11.98
N ARG A 268 -11.10 1.69 12.45
CA ARG A 268 -12.34 2.24 11.89
C ARG A 268 -12.15 2.85 10.51
N SER A 269 -10.91 3.15 10.10
CA SER A 269 -10.62 3.81 8.83
C SER A 269 -10.19 2.86 7.71
N ILE A 270 -9.95 1.57 8.01
CA ILE A 270 -9.63 0.56 7.00
C ILE A 270 -10.90 0.16 6.25
N TRP A 271 -10.82 0.13 4.92
CA TRP A 271 -11.89 -0.33 4.04
C TRP A 271 -11.70 -1.78 3.63
N SER A 272 -10.49 -2.12 3.17
CA SER A 272 -10.15 -3.47 2.74
C SER A 272 -8.69 -3.79 3.05
N VAL A 273 -8.43 -5.09 3.18
CA VAL A 273 -7.10 -5.69 3.23
C VAL A 273 -7.06 -6.76 2.14
N GLN A 274 -5.98 -6.79 1.38
CA GLN A 274 -5.75 -7.75 0.30
C GLN A 274 -4.39 -8.40 0.51
N PHE A 275 -4.35 -9.73 0.42
CA PHE A 275 -3.11 -10.49 0.42
C PHE A 275 -2.79 -10.86 -1.02
N LEU A 276 -1.61 -10.44 -1.46
CA LEU A 276 -1.06 -10.75 -2.77
C LEU A 276 0.22 -11.55 -2.56
N SER A 277 0.71 -12.23 -3.60
CA SER A 277 1.97 -12.97 -3.50
C SER A 277 3.10 -12.00 -3.12
N GLY A 278 3.67 -12.17 -1.92
CA GLY A 278 4.74 -11.31 -1.41
C GLY A 278 4.30 -9.96 -0.82
N ALA A 279 3.03 -9.57 -0.89
CA ALA A 279 2.60 -8.24 -0.44
C ALA A 279 1.22 -8.18 0.24
N ILE A 280 1.00 -7.11 1.01
CA ILE A 280 -0.31 -6.75 1.58
C ILE A 280 -0.69 -5.36 1.13
N VAL A 281 -1.93 -5.20 0.67
CA VAL A 281 -2.49 -3.89 0.28
C VAL A 281 -3.66 -3.54 1.18
N VAL A 282 -3.60 -2.39 1.84
CA VAL A 282 -4.63 -1.89 2.74
C VAL A 282 -5.20 -0.60 2.16
N HIS A 283 -6.52 -0.58 1.92
CA HIS A 283 -7.20 0.62 1.43
C HIS A 283 -7.86 1.38 2.56
N LYS A 284 -7.71 2.71 2.55
CA LYS A 284 -8.36 3.58 3.50
C LYS A 284 -9.75 3.96 2.99
N GLN A 285 -10.73 3.96 3.89
CA GLN A 285 -12.09 4.36 3.57
C GLN A 285 -12.13 5.74 2.91
N SER A 286 -12.88 5.85 1.82
CA SER A 286 -13.24 7.15 1.25
C SER A 286 -14.24 7.87 2.15
N LEU A 287 -14.41 9.18 1.95
CA LEU A 287 -15.42 9.96 2.67
C LEU A 287 -16.85 9.43 2.44
N GLY A 288 -17.14 8.97 1.21
CA GLY A 288 -18.41 8.35 0.86
C GLY A 288 -18.65 7.04 1.62
N GLN A 289 -17.63 6.17 1.67
CA GLN A 289 -17.71 4.90 2.42
C GLN A 289 -17.90 5.15 3.93
N ALA A 290 -17.15 6.09 4.52
CA ALA A 290 -17.30 6.44 5.93
C ALA A 290 -18.71 6.96 6.26
N THR A 291 -19.29 7.76 5.35
CA THR A 291 -20.67 8.26 5.48
C THR A 291 -21.68 7.11 5.41
N LEU A 292 -21.53 6.21 4.44
CA LEU A 292 -22.39 5.03 4.28
C LEU A 292 -22.35 4.12 5.52
N ILE A 293 -21.16 3.82 6.02
CA ILE A 293 -20.98 3.01 7.25
C ILE A 293 -21.66 3.67 8.44
N THR A 294 -21.53 4.99 8.59
CA THR A 294 -22.16 5.73 9.69
C THR A 294 -23.69 5.63 9.61
N HIS A 295 -24.25 5.71 8.41
CA HIS A 295 -25.67 5.51 8.18
C HIS A 295 -26.10 4.07 8.50
N VAL A 296 -25.42 3.06 7.96
CA VAL A 296 -25.75 1.65 8.19
C VAL A 296 -25.64 1.28 9.66
N ARG A 297 -24.65 1.78 10.40
CA ARG A 297 -24.55 1.57 11.85
C ARG A 297 -25.79 2.07 12.59
N LYS A 298 -26.27 3.28 12.28
CA LYS A 298 -27.49 3.83 12.90
C LYS A 298 -28.73 2.97 12.66
N VAL A 299 -28.81 2.31 11.50
CA VAL A 299 -29.92 1.43 11.13
C VAL A 299 -29.75 0.04 11.74
N ALA A 300 -28.60 -0.62 11.52
CA ALA A 300 -28.30 -1.96 12.02
C ALA A 300 -28.33 -2.07 13.55
N MET A 301 -27.98 -1.01 14.28
CA MET A 301 -28.12 -0.94 15.74
C MET A 301 -29.56 -1.18 16.24
N LYS A 302 -30.56 -1.03 15.37
CA LYS A 302 -31.97 -1.28 15.71
C LYS A 302 -32.39 -2.75 15.55
N SER A 303 -31.58 -3.58 14.88
CA SER A 303 -32.02 -4.91 14.40
C SER A 303 -31.07 -6.07 14.74
N VAL A 304 -29.83 -5.81 15.14
CA VAL A 304 -28.87 -6.88 15.52
C VAL A 304 -28.95 -7.16 17.02
N THR A 305 -29.30 -8.40 17.39
CA THR A 305 -29.27 -8.84 18.79
C THR A 305 -27.97 -9.59 19.12
N PRO A 306 -27.32 -9.36 20.27
CA PRO A 306 -26.02 -9.98 20.62
C PRO A 306 -26.00 -11.53 20.75
N LYS A 307 -27.13 -12.22 20.56
CA LYS A 307 -27.25 -13.68 20.76
C LYS A 307 -26.27 -14.49 19.90
N MET A 308 -25.85 -13.97 18.74
CA MET A 308 -24.90 -14.65 17.83
C MET A 308 -23.50 -14.87 18.42
N TYR A 309 -23.16 -14.25 19.56
CA TYR A 309 -21.86 -14.36 20.22
C TYR A 309 -21.85 -15.02 21.60
N ALA A 310 -22.99 -15.58 22.00
CA ALA A 310 -23.13 -16.22 23.31
C ALA A 310 -22.19 -17.45 23.49
N GLY A 311 -21.69 -18.03 22.38
CA GLY A 311 -20.77 -19.18 22.38
C GLY A 311 -19.31 -18.87 22.77
N GLY A 312 -19.00 -17.67 23.27
CA GLY A 312 -17.68 -17.35 23.86
C GLY A 312 -16.52 -17.14 22.87
N SER A 313 -16.71 -17.36 21.57
CA SER A 313 -15.68 -17.15 20.53
C SER A 313 -15.09 -15.74 20.53
N LEU A 314 -15.93 -14.71 20.69
CA LEU A 314 -15.50 -13.32 20.81
C LEU A 314 -14.65 -13.08 22.08
N LYS A 315 -14.96 -13.78 23.18
CA LYS A 315 -14.15 -13.71 24.41
C LYS A 315 -12.78 -14.33 24.20
N ALA A 316 -12.72 -15.51 23.58
CA ALA A 316 -11.44 -16.16 23.25
C ALA A 316 -10.58 -15.30 22.31
N TRP A 317 -11.21 -14.67 21.31
CA TRP A 317 -10.53 -13.75 20.40
C TRP A 317 -9.93 -12.54 21.10
N ARG A 318 -10.67 -11.92 22.03
CA ARG A 318 -10.13 -10.81 22.85
C ARG A 318 -8.93 -11.25 23.67
N LEU A 319 -9.02 -12.39 24.35
CA LEU A 319 -7.90 -12.95 25.11
C LEU A 319 -6.66 -13.16 24.23
N LYS A 320 -6.83 -13.64 22.99
CA LYS A 320 -5.73 -13.75 22.01
C LYS A 320 -5.12 -12.37 21.71
N LEU A 321 -5.96 -11.38 21.37
CA LEU A 321 -5.52 -10.02 21.04
C LEU A 321 -4.83 -9.30 22.22
N ASP A 322 -5.27 -9.57 23.44
CA ASP A 322 -4.73 -8.98 24.68
C ASP A 322 -3.40 -9.61 25.09
N ALA A 323 -3.15 -10.87 24.67
CA ALA A 323 -1.89 -11.58 24.93
C ALA A 323 -0.76 -11.23 23.95
N GLU A 324 -1.06 -10.49 22.87
CA GLU A 324 -0.07 -10.10 21.87
C GLU A 324 0.93 -9.07 22.40
N GLN A 325 2.19 -9.22 22.02
CA GLN A 325 3.18 -8.18 22.22
C GLN A 325 2.92 -7.03 21.25
N ARG A 326 2.62 -5.85 21.80
CA ARG A 326 2.30 -4.63 21.04
C ARG A 326 3.35 -3.54 21.15
N ASP A 327 4.55 -3.90 21.58
CA ASP A 327 5.71 -3.01 21.65
C ASP A 327 6.39 -2.94 20.29
N TRP A 328 5.76 -2.19 19.39
CA TRP A 328 6.24 -1.80 18.08
C TRP A 328 5.85 -0.34 17.85
#